data_AF-A0A7J7N451-F1
#
_entry.id   AF-A0A7J7N451-F1
#
_cell.length_a   1.000
_cell.length_b   1.000
_cell.length_c   1.000
_cell.angle_alpha   90.00
_cell.angle_beta   90.00
_cell.angle_gamma   90.00
#
_symmetry.space_group_name_H-M   'P 1'
#
loop_
_entity.id
_entity.type
_entity.pdbx_description
1 polymer ?
#
loop_
_entity_poly.entity_id
_entity_poly.type
_entity_poly.pdbx_seq_one_letter_code
_entity_poly.pdbx_strand_id
1 'polypeptide(L)'
;MQENKKLCKILLVGPDPRPVMREAYNMFKDGGDPEKLVSEFMEGTEREYFYASLYAGLYYESQAKTEAAKLHILAASRSPYGLRSDDYMAALAKVQCLCRKWS
;
A
#
# COMPACT_ATOMS: atom_id res chain seq x y z
N MET A 1 1.72 9.63 32.00
CA MET A 1 0.98 10.36 30.94
C MET A 1 0.85 9.42 29.76
N GLN A 2 -0.37 8.92 29.52
CA GLN A 2 -0.66 8.05 28.39
C GLN A 2 -0.81 8.95 27.14
N GLU A 3 0.10 8.84 26.17
CA GLU A 3 -0.09 9.46 24.86
C GLU A 3 -1.24 8.74 24.14
N ASN A 4 -2.44 9.31 24.24
CA ASN A 4 -3.58 8.96 23.40
C ASN A 4 -3.35 9.47 21.97
N LYS A 5 -2.50 8.79 21.20
CA LYS A 5 -2.45 8.99 19.74
C LYS A 5 -3.60 8.22 19.12
N LYS A 6 -4.80 8.79 19.21
CA LYS A 6 -6.03 8.27 18.61
C LYS A 6 -5.86 8.35 17.08
N LEU A 7 -5.33 7.28 16.50
CA LEU A 7 -5.30 7.08 15.05
C LEU A 7 -6.72 7.29 14.51
N CYS A 8 -6.84 8.14 13.50
CA CYS A 8 -8.09 8.46 12.81
C CYS A 8 -8.94 7.20 12.65
N LYS A 9 -10.17 7.21 13.18
CA LYS A 9 -11.08 6.06 13.11
C LYS A 9 -11.27 5.68 11.63
N ILE A 10 -10.68 4.57 11.22
CA ILE A 10 -10.93 4.00 9.90
C ILE A 10 -12.41 3.65 9.83
N LEU A 11 -13.05 4.02 8.71
CA LEU A 11 -14.45 3.75 8.49
C LEU A 11 -14.66 2.23 8.48
N LEU A 12 -15.52 1.75 9.37
CA LEU A 12 -15.93 0.35 9.40
C LEU A 12 -16.74 0.04 8.15
N VAL A 13 -16.12 -0.66 7.22
CA VAL A 13 -16.74 -1.14 5.98
C VAL A 13 -16.93 -2.65 6.03
N GLY A 14 -17.89 -3.16 5.26
CA GLY A 14 -18.07 -4.60 5.07
C GLY A 14 -16.85 -5.26 4.40
N PRO A 15 -16.77 -6.60 4.40
CA PRO A 15 -15.62 -7.30 3.85
C PRO A 15 -15.49 -7.05 2.35
N ASP A 16 -14.35 -6.49 1.92
CA ASP A 16 -14.03 -6.38 0.50
C ASP A 16 -13.88 -7.79 -0.10
N PRO A 17 -14.48 -8.08 -1.27
CA PRO A 17 -14.35 -9.38 -1.92
C PRO A 17 -12.90 -9.69 -2.35
N ARG A 18 -12.05 -8.68 -2.53
CA ARG A 18 -10.66 -8.83 -2.95
C ARG A 18 -9.76 -9.08 -1.71
N PRO A 19 -9.07 -10.23 -1.63
CA PRO A 19 -8.24 -10.57 -0.48
C PRO A 19 -7.19 -9.51 -0.13
N VAL A 20 -6.45 -9.01 -1.14
CA VAL A 20 -5.42 -7.97 -0.94
C VAL A 20 -5.96 -6.69 -0.30
N MET A 21 -7.18 -6.28 -0.66
CA MET A 21 -7.81 -5.08 -0.10
C MET A 21 -8.23 -5.30 1.34
N ARG A 22 -8.69 -6.51 1.66
CA ARG A 22 -9.10 -6.89 3.01
C ARG A 22 -7.90 -6.91 3.96
N GLU A 23 -6.81 -7.53 3.55
CA GLU A 23 -5.58 -7.57 4.36
C GLU A 23 -4.95 -6.19 4.51
N ALA A 24 -4.90 -5.39 3.44
CA ALA A 24 -4.47 -4.00 3.54
C ALA A 24 -5.35 -3.21 4.53
N TYR A 25 -6.68 -3.32 4.44
CA TYR A 25 -7.60 -2.65 5.35
C TYR A 25 -7.35 -3.08 6.81
N ASN A 26 -7.20 -4.37 7.07
CA ASN A 26 -6.91 -4.90 8.41
C ASN A 26 -5.57 -4.34 8.94
N MET A 27 -4.54 -4.28 8.10
CA MET A 27 -3.25 -3.68 8.45
C MET A 27 -3.38 -2.20 8.83
N PHE A 28 -4.14 -1.40 8.08
CA PHE A 28 -4.37 0.00 8.44
C PHE A 28 -5.22 0.16 9.71
N LYS A 29 -6.17 -0.75 9.94
CA LYS A 29 -7.12 -0.67 11.06
C LYS A 29 -6.53 -1.11 12.39
N ASP A 30 -5.92 -2.28 12.41
CA ASP A 30 -5.45 -2.94 13.63
C ASP A 30 -3.92 -2.85 13.79
N GLY A 31 -3.24 -2.29 12.79
CA GLY A 31 -1.80 -2.35 12.65
C GLY A 31 -1.38 -3.68 12.02
N GLY A 32 -0.26 -3.67 11.30
CA GLY A 32 0.28 -4.89 10.70
C GLY A 32 1.68 -4.70 10.13
N ASP A 33 2.20 -5.79 9.56
CA ASP A 33 3.49 -5.82 8.89
C ASP A 33 3.32 -5.71 7.36
N PRO A 34 3.75 -4.60 6.74
CA PRO A 34 3.69 -4.41 5.30
C PRO A 34 4.46 -5.48 4.51
N GLU A 35 5.56 -6.00 5.05
CA GLU A 35 6.35 -7.02 4.35
C GLU A 35 5.59 -8.35 4.30
N LYS A 36 4.82 -8.66 5.36
CA LYS A 36 3.92 -9.81 5.37
C LYS A 36 2.84 -9.68 4.30
N LEU A 37 2.24 -8.49 4.16
CA LEU A 37 1.25 -8.22 3.12
C LEU A 37 1.83 -8.45 1.72
N VAL A 38 3.01 -7.88 1.44
CA VAL A 38 3.66 -8.05 0.13
C VAL A 38 4.05 -9.50 -0.13
N SER A 39 4.58 -10.19 0.89
CA SER A 39 4.99 -11.59 0.77
C SER A 39 3.80 -12.52 0.49
N GLU A 40 2.65 -12.27 1.13
CA GLU A 40 1.42 -13.04 0.93
C GLU A 40 0.89 -12.95 -0.51
N PHE A 41 1.04 -11.79 -1.15
CA PHE A 41 0.56 -11.54 -2.51
C PHE A 41 1.67 -11.55 -3.56
N MET A 42 2.88 -11.98 -3.21
CA MET A 42 4.04 -12.01 -4.12
C MET A 42 3.82 -13.00 -5.26
N GLU A 43 3.27 -14.17 -4.97
CA GLU A 43 2.95 -15.22 -5.95
C GLU A 43 1.51 -15.11 -6.50
N GLY A 44 0.80 -14.04 -6.14
CA GLY A 44 -0.56 -13.76 -6.61
C GLY A 44 -0.60 -13.21 -8.03
N THR A 45 -1.74 -12.64 -8.40
CA THR A 45 -1.88 -11.93 -9.69
C THR A 45 -1.03 -10.66 -9.72
N GLU A 46 -0.61 -10.22 -10.91
CA GLU A 46 0.15 -8.95 -11.07
C GLU A 46 -0.60 -7.76 -10.43
N ARG A 47 -1.93 -7.79 -10.46
CA ARG A 47 -2.80 -6.79 -9.82
C ARG A 47 -2.70 -6.86 -8.30
N GLU A 48 -2.75 -8.05 -7.71
CA GLU A 48 -2.66 -8.23 -6.26
C GLU A 48 -1.29 -7.80 -5.73
N TYR A 49 -0.22 -8.21 -6.41
CA TYR A 49 1.13 -7.76 -6.08
C TYR A 49 1.24 -6.23 -6.13
N PHE A 50 0.74 -5.61 -7.19
CA PHE A 50 0.72 -4.15 -7.32
C PHE A 50 0.03 -3.48 -6.12
N TYR A 51 -1.19 -3.92 -5.77
CA TYR A 51 -1.93 -3.33 -4.68
C TYR A 51 -1.27 -3.59 -3.32
N ALA A 52 -0.73 -4.79 -3.10
CA ALA A 52 0.00 -5.12 -1.88
C ALA A 52 1.21 -4.19 -1.68
N SER A 53 2.05 -4.03 -2.72
CA SER A 53 3.19 -3.10 -2.68
C SER A 53 2.75 -1.64 -2.54
N LEU A 54 1.69 -1.22 -3.22
CA LEU A 54 1.19 0.15 -3.12
C LEU A 54 0.73 0.47 -1.68
N TYR A 55 -0.11 -0.39 -1.09
CA TYR A 55 -0.62 -0.18 0.26
C TYR A 55 0.45 -0.36 1.34
N ALA A 56 1.42 -1.26 1.15
CA ALA A 56 2.59 -1.36 2.01
C ALA A 56 3.36 -0.03 2.05
N GLY A 57 3.61 0.56 0.89
CA GLY A 57 4.29 1.84 0.79
C GLY A 57 3.51 3.01 1.41
N LEU A 58 2.21 3.09 1.17
CA LEU A 58 1.34 4.10 1.81
C LEU A 58 1.28 3.94 3.34
N TYR A 59 1.31 2.70 3.83
CA TYR A 59 1.34 2.43 5.26
C TYR A 59 2.66 2.86 5.90
N TYR A 60 3.80 2.59 5.25
CA TYR A 60 5.10 3.13 5.69
C TYR A 60 5.13 4.65 5.67
N GLU A 61 4.53 5.27 4.65
CA GLU A 61 4.40 6.72 4.58
C GLU A 61 3.60 7.28 5.76
N SER A 62 2.49 6.63 6.13
CA SER A 62 1.68 7.02 7.30
C SER A 62 2.44 6.95 8.63
N GLN A 63 3.50 6.13 8.69
CA GLN A 63 4.39 5.98 9.84
C GLN A 63 5.64 6.87 9.76
N ALA A 64 5.73 7.79 8.79
CA ALA A 64 6.92 8.61 8.51
C ALA A 64 8.18 7.80 8.17
N LYS A 65 8.03 6.56 7.66
CA LYS A 65 9.13 5.69 7.22
C LYS A 65 9.37 5.86 5.72
N THR A 66 9.89 7.03 5.34
CA THR A 66 9.99 7.47 3.93
C THR A 66 10.79 6.55 3.03
N GLU A 67 11.92 6.00 3.48
CA GLU A 67 12.75 5.11 2.66
C GLU A 67 12.04 3.78 2.34
N ALA A 68 11.38 3.18 3.34
CA ALA A 68 10.59 1.97 3.13
C ALA A 68 9.38 2.25 2.22
N ALA A 69 8.72 3.41 2.40
CA ALA A 69 7.63 3.84 1.54
C ALA A 69 8.08 3.96 0.07
N LYS A 70 9.25 4.59 -0.15
CA LYS A 70 9.83 4.75 -1.48
C LYS A 70 10.08 3.41 -2.15
N LEU A 71 10.68 2.45 -1.45
CA LEU A 71 10.97 1.12 -2.00
C LEU A 71 9.70 0.44 -2.51
N HIS A 72 8.65 0.41 -1.68
CA HIS A 72 7.39 -0.26 -2.00
C HIS A 72 6.58 0.45 -3.08
N ILE A 73 6.53 1.79 -3.06
CA ILE A 73 5.83 2.58 -4.09
C ILE A 73 6.55 2.46 -5.44
N LEU A 74 7.89 2.46 -5.45
CA LEU A 74 8.66 2.22 -6.68
C LEU A 74 8.41 0.81 -7.21
N ALA A 75 8.42 -0.22 -6.35
CA ALA A 75 8.10 -1.58 -6.73
C ALA A 75 6.69 -1.69 -7.36
N ALA A 76 5.68 -1.06 -6.74
CA ALA A 76 4.33 -0.99 -7.29
C ALA A 76 4.33 -0.29 -8.66
N SER A 77 4.93 0.89 -8.77
CA SER A 77 4.94 1.68 -10.02
C SER A 77 5.64 0.97 -11.20
N ARG A 78 6.66 0.16 -10.91
CA ARG A 78 7.46 -0.59 -11.89
C ARG A 78 6.95 -2.01 -12.12
N SER A 79 5.95 -2.45 -11.38
CA SER A 79 5.33 -3.76 -11.61
C SER A 79 4.68 -3.82 -13.00
N PRO A 80 4.52 -5.02 -13.58
CA PRO A 80 3.85 -5.19 -14.88
C PRO A 80 2.46 -4.54 -14.93
N TYR A 81 1.67 -4.66 -13.85
CA TYR A 81 0.38 -4.01 -13.72
C TYR A 81 0.51 -2.48 -13.66
N GLY A 82 1.42 -1.94 -12.85
CA GLY A 82 1.64 -0.49 -12.74
C GLY A 82 2.08 0.16 -14.05
N LEU A 83 2.84 -0.56 -14.88
CA LEU A 83 3.30 -0.06 -16.18
C LEU A 83 2.21 -0.10 -17.25
N ARG A 84 1.42 -1.19 -17.30
CA ARG A 84 0.48 -1.48 -18.39
C ARG A 84 -0.96 -1.07 -18.11
N SER A 85 -1.33 -0.89 -16.86
CA SER A 85 -2.71 -0.60 -16.47
C SER A 85 -3.01 0.89 -16.57
N ASP A 86 -4.17 1.21 -17.17
CA ASP A 86 -4.77 2.55 -17.16
C ASP A 86 -5.63 2.80 -15.90
N ASP A 87 -5.48 1.94 -14.89
CA ASP A 87 -6.12 2.09 -13.59
C ASP A 87 -5.65 3.38 -12.91
N TYR A 88 -6.62 4.10 -12.32
CA TYR A 88 -6.36 5.30 -11.53
C TYR A 88 -5.25 5.09 -10.49
N MET A 89 -5.24 3.95 -9.81
CA MET A 89 -4.26 3.68 -8.76
C MET A 89 -2.84 3.47 -9.32
N ALA A 90 -2.71 2.94 -10.55
CA ALA A 90 -1.43 2.84 -11.24
C ALA A 90 -0.90 4.22 -11.63
N ALA A 91 -1.77 5.11 -12.11
CA ALA A 91 -1.41 6.50 -12.37
C ALA A 91 -1.03 7.23 -11.08
N LEU A 92 -1.78 7.02 -9.99
CA LEU A 92 -1.47 7.60 -8.68
C LEU A 92 -0.10 7.16 -8.16
N ALA A 93 0.27 5.88 -8.29
CA ALA A 93 1.60 5.40 -7.90
C ALA A 93 2.73 6.12 -8.68
N LYS A 94 2.52 6.38 -9.98
CA LYS A 94 3.48 7.15 -10.80
C LYS A 94 3.58 8.61 -10.35
N VAL A 95 2.44 9.27 -10.12
CA VAL A 95 2.41 10.66 -9.63
C VAL A 95 3.04 10.78 -8.24
N GLN A 96 2.76 9.83 -7.35
CA GLN A 96 3.35 9.72 -6.02
C GLN A 96 4.88 9.73 -6.08
N CYS A 97 5.48 8.97 -7.01
CA CYS A 97 6.91 8.98 -7.29
C CYS A 97 7.39 10.33 -7.83
N LEU A 98 6.69 10.90 -8.83
CA LEU A 98 7.06 12.17 -9.46
C LEU A 98 7.08 13.34 -8.47
N CYS A 99 6.03 13.48 -7.66
CA CYS A 99 5.90 14.54 -6.66
C CYS A 99 7.05 14.50 -5.63
N ARG A 100 7.57 13.31 -5.33
CA ARG A 100 8.62 13.10 -4.34
C ARG A 100 10.01 12.95 -4.96
N LYS A 101 10.13 13.10 -6.28
CA LYS A 101 11.37 12.90 -7.05
C LYS A 101 11.99 11.53 -6.81
N TRP A 102 11.15 10.52 -6.67
CA TRP A 102 11.57 9.13 -6.56
C TRP A 102 11.71 8.57 -7.97
N SER A 103 12.94 8.23 -8.36
CA SER A 103 13.30 7.75 -9.69
C SER A 103 13.52 6.24 -9.70
#